data_AF-A0A1F9MNM2-F1
#
_entry.id   AF-A0A1F9MNM2-F1
#
_cell.length_a   1.000
_cell.length_b   1.000
_cell.length_c   1.000
_cell.angle_alpha   90.00
_cell.angle_beta   90.00
_cell.angle_gamma   90.00
#
_symmetry.space_group_name_H-M   'P 1'
#
loop_
_entity.id
_entity.type
_entity.pdbx_description
1 polymer ?
#
loop_
_entity_poly.entity_id
_entity_poly.type
_entity_poly.pdbx_seq_one_letter_code
_entity_poly.pdbx_strand_id
1 'polypeptide(L)'
;MKKEEIVSRIKNGMKEACFHAINFSLCAKDIIKAEYFYTVFIANYLLPQIEWGGSTRVNVEHPTEDFCCNAFPYQSGGTGRNMNFRRGVGQNGKHHTPERKGKIDITITEKDISLCAIEVKGFNPAKALVEKDLRRNLQYFNMIDTGTGESLVEFAFFVSFHSYEWNSDPNSRTIKLQNRFDNYLKNLNTLKVTRTISESFLISHEESEPGQQHLFIGNIVVTERFS
;
A
#
# COMPACT_ATOMS: atom_id res chain seq x y z
N MET A 1 -11.08 -8.07 -5.43
CA MET A 1 -11.47 -6.64 -5.55
C MET A 1 -10.74 -6.04 -6.74
N LYS A 2 -11.39 -5.24 -7.59
CA LYS A 2 -10.71 -4.65 -8.78
C LYS A 2 -9.79 -3.50 -8.38
N LYS A 3 -8.72 -3.27 -9.13
CA LYS A 3 -7.74 -2.17 -8.89
C LYS A 3 -8.42 -0.81 -8.75
N GLU A 4 -9.31 -0.46 -9.66
CA GLU A 4 -9.98 0.85 -9.68
C GLU A 4 -10.82 1.07 -8.43
N GLU A 5 -11.44 0.00 -7.91
CA GLU A 5 -12.18 0.03 -6.66
C GLU A 5 -11.24 0.25 -5.46
N ILE A 6 -10.11 -0.46 -5.42
CA ILE A 6 -9.08 -0.28 -4.38
C ILE A 6 -8.57 1.16 -4.38
N VAL A 7 -8.21 1.71 -5.55
CA VAL A 7 -7.74 3.11 -5.69
C VAL A 7 -8.79 4.09 -5.18
N SER A 8 -10.05 3.93 -5.59
CA SER A 8 -11.15 4.79 -5.13
C SER A 8 -11.32 4.76 -3.62
N ARG A 9 -11.29 3.57 -3.02
CA ARG A 9 -11.38 3.38 -1.55
C ARG A 9 -10.18 3.96 -0.81
N ILE A 10 -8.95 3.80 -1.33
CA ILE A 10 -7.75 4.43 -0.76
C ILE A 10 -7.92 5.95 -0.78
N LYS A 11 -8.34 6.55 -1.89
CA LYS A 11 -8.54 8.02 -1.98
C LYS A 11 -9.52 8.52 -0.92
N ASN A 12 -10.63 7.81 -0.72
CA ASN A 12 -11.61 8.19 0.29
C ASN A 12 -11.05 8.03 1.71
N GLY A 13 -10.34 6.94 2.00
CA GLY A 13 -9.67 6.75 3.29
C GLY A 13 -8.61 7.80 3.56
N MET A 14 -7.85 8.24 2.55
CA MET A 14 -6.90 9.34 2.69
C MET A 14 -7.58 10.67 3.01
N LYS A 15 -8.71 10.97 2.35
CA LYS A 15 -9.47 12.18 2.62
C LYS A 15 -9.99 12.21 4.06
N GLU A 16 -10.58 11.11 4.51
CA GLU A 16 -11.11 10.98 5.86
C GLU A 16 -9.99 11.07 6.91
N ALA A 17 -8.87 10.38 6.68
CA ALA A 17 -7.72 10.44 7.57
C ALA A 17 -7.19 11.87 7.70
N CYS A 18 -7.07 12.61 6.60
CA CYS A 18 -6.60 13.99 6.63
C CYS A 18 -7.58 14.90 7.37
N PHE A 19 -8.88 14.77 7.11
CA PHE A 19 -9.92 15.50 7.82
C PHE A 19 -9.84 15.30 9.33
N HIS A 20 -9.75 14.05 9.80
CA HIS A 20 -9.62 13.78 11.23
C HIS A 20 -8.27 14.24 11.80
N ALA A 21 -7.18 14.08 11.06
CA ALA A 21 -5.86 14.51 11.55
C ALA A 21 -5.80 16.01 11.81
N ILE A 22 -6.47 16.82 10.99
CA ILE A 22 -6.61 18.28 11.16
C ILE A 22 -7.52 18.59 12.35
N ASN A 23 -8.67 17.91 12.48
CA ASN A 23 -9.58 18.14 13.60
C ASN A 23 -8.97 17.76 14.95
N PHE A 24 -8.12 16.74 15.01
CA PHE A 24 -7.44 16.38 16.25
C PHE A 24 -6.30 17.33 16.60
N SER A 25 -5.57 17.88 15.63
CA SER A 25 -4.51 18.84 15.89
C SER A 25 -5.04 20.26 16.13
N LEU A 26 -6.29 20.55 15.75
CA LEU A 26 -6.90 21.89 15.69
C LEU A 26 -6.07 22.91 14.88
N CYS A 27 -5.08 22.42 14.13
CA CYS A 27 -4.07 23.23 13.45
C CYS A 27 -3.48 22.41 12.30
N ALA A 28 -3.62 22.92 11.07
CA ALA A 28 -3.09 22.26 9.89
C ALA A 28 -1.54 22.25 9.80
N LYS A 29 -0.84 23.00 10.66
CA LYS A 29 0.63 22.93 10.80
C LYS A 29 1.09 21.77 11.68
N ASP A 30 0.30 21.43 12.68
CA ASP A 30 0.64 20.46 13.72
C ASP A 30 -0.06 19.11 13.52
N ILE A 31 -0.24 18.73 12.26
CA ILE A 31 -0.96 17.50 11.92
C ILE A 31 -0.29 16.29 12.54
N ILE A 32 -1.12 15.37 13.05
CA ILE A 32 -0.71 14.11 13.65
C ILE A 32 0.24 13.36 12.72
N LYS A 33 1.50 13.20 13.12
CA LYS A 33 2.51 12.45 12.34
C LYS A 33 2.51 10.96 12.66
N ALA A 34 1.34 10.36 12.86
CA ALA A 34 1.22 8.94 13.18
C ALA A 34 0.86 8.13 11.92
N GLU A 35 1.83 7.45 11.31
CA GLU A 35 1.59 6.63 10.11
C GLU A 35 0.50 5.56 10.33
N TYR A 36 0.48 4.96 11.52
CA TYR A 36 -0.54 3.99 11.93
C TYR A 36 -1.96 4.57 11.89
N PHE A 37 -2.13 5.86 12.22
CA PHE A 37 -3.43 6.52 12.15
C PHE A 37 -3.97 6.52 10.72
N TYR A 38 -3.17 6.97 9.74
CA TYR A 38 -3.56 6.96 8.33
C TYR A 38 -3.82 5.54 7.82
N THR A 39 -3.01 4.58 8.26
CA THR A 39 -3.14 3.16 7.92
C THR A 39 -4.51 2.61 8.30
N VAL A 40 -4.95 2.85 9.55
CA VAL A 40 -6.24 2.36 10.04
C VAL A 40 -7.41 2.97 9.25
N PHE A 41 -7.37 4.27 8.97
CA PHE A 41 -8.44 4.92 8.18
C PHE A 41 -8.51 4.39 6.75
N ILE A 42 -7.38 4.23 6.07
CA ILE A 42 -7.34 3.65 4.72
C ILE A 42 -7.87 2.21 4.75
N ALA A 43 -7.44 1.40 5.73
CA ALA A 43 -7.89 0.02 5.88
C ALA A 43 -9.41 -0.08 6.10
N ASN A 44 -9.99 0.83 6.89
CA ASN A 44 -11.44 0.86 7.14
C ASN A 44 -12.25 1.03 5.84
N TYR A 45 -11.80 1.89 4.92
CA TYR A 45 -12.47 2.07 3.62
C TYR A 45 -12.25 0.90 2.66
N LEU A 46 -11.21 0.11 2.87
CA LEU A 46 -10.93 -1.10 2.10
C LEU A 46 -11.75 -2.31 2.57
N LEU A 47 -12.37 -2.26 3.75
CA LEU A 47 -13.17 -3.36 4.24
C LEU A 47 -14.27 -3.72 3.22
N PRO A 48 -14.43 -5.00 2.88
CA PRO A 48 -15.59 -5.42 2.10
C PRO A 48 -16.85 -5.01 2.86
N GLN A 49 -17.91 -4.63 2.14
CA GLN A 49 -19.18 -4.35 2.80
C GLN A 49 -19.70 -5.65 3.40
N ILE A 50 -19.45 -5.81 4.70
CA ILE A 50 -19.92 -6.81 5.67
C ILE A 50 -20.61 -8.03 5.03
N GLU A 51 -19.83 -8.92 4.43
CA GLU A 51 -20.22 -10.33 4.33
C GLU A 51 -19.42 -11.09 5.39
N TRP A 52 -20.08 -11.43 6.49
CA TRP A 52 -19.52 -12.36 7.47
C TRP A 52 -19.21 -13.68 6.77
N GLY A 53 -17.94 -14.09 6.77
CA GLY A 53 -17.48 -15.28 6.05
C GLY A 53 -17.06 -15.03 4.60
N GLY A 54 -16.96 -13.76 4.17
CA GLY A 54 -16.41 -13.41 2.86
C GLY A 54 -14.99 -13.95 2.64
N SER A 55 -14.66 -14.25 1.39
CA SER A 55 -13.33 -14.76 1.01
C SER A 55 -12.23 -13.70 1.15
N THR A 56 -12.58 -12.42 1.05
CA THR A 56 -11.64 -11.30 1.08
C THR A 56 -11.44 -10.78 2.51
N ARG A 57 -10.19 -10.59 2.91
CA ARG A 57 -9.81 -9.98 4.20
C ARG A 57 -8.85 -8.83 3.97
N VAL A 58 -9.00 -7.79 4.79
CA VAL A 58 -8.07 -6.66 4.91
C VAL A 58 -7.36 -6.80 6.24
N ASN A 59 -6.03 -6.85 6.23
CA ASN A 59 -5.23 -6.99 7.45
C ASN A 59 -4.38 -5.73 7.61
N VAL A 60 -4.38 -5.14 8.81
CA VAL A 60 -3.48 -4.06 9.18
C VAL A 60 -2.23 -4.66 9.82
N GLU A 61 -1.06 -4.12 9.52
CA GLU A 61 0.20 -4.53 10.13
C GLU A 61 0.51 -6.03 9.94
N HIS A 62 0.16 -6.57 8.77
CA HIS A 62 0.30 -7.99 8.46
C HIS A 62 1.77 -8.38 8.36
N PRO A 63 2.24 -9.45 9.02
CA PRO A 63 3.63 -9.89 8.93
C PRO A 63 4.05 -10.14 7.48
N THR A 64 5.18 -9.54 7.05
CA THR A 64 5.66 -9.70 5.66
C THR A 64 5.93 -11.16 5.31
N GLU A 65 6.41 -11.95 6.27
CA GLU A 65 6.64 -13.39 6.11
C GLU A 65 5.35 -14.13 5.75
N ASP A 66 4.29 -13.92 6.53
CA ASP A 66 2.98 -14.54 6.29
C ASP A 66 2.40 -14.08 4.94
N PHE A 67 2.55 -12.79 4.60
CA PHE A 67 2.10 -12.27 3.31
C PHE A 67 2.81 -12.99 2.14
N CYS A 68 4.14 -13.11 2.22
CA CYS A 68 4.96 -13.77 1.19
C CYS A 68 4.66 -15.26 1.08
N CYS A 69 4.50 -15.97 2.21
CA CYS A 69 4.12 -17.39 2.19
C CYS A 69 2.75 -17.61 1.54
N ASN A 70 1.81 -16.71 1.79
CA ASN A 70 0.45 -16.78 1.23
C ASN A 70 0.37 -16.23 -0.21
N ALA A 71 1.46 -15.78 -0.81
CA ALA A 71 1.48 -15.25 -2.17
C ALA A 71 1.50 -16.34 -3.26
N PHE A 72 1.49 -17.63 -2.91
CA PHE A 72 1.63 -18.72 -3.89
C PHE A 72 0.38 -19.63 -3.93
N PRO A 73 0.08 -20.28 -5.07
CA PRO A 73 -1.03 -21.23 -5.14
C PRO A 73 -0.77 -22.46 -4.27
N TYR A 74 -1.81 -22.95 -3.61
CA TYR A 74 -1.73 -24.18 -2.81
C TYR A 74 -1.53 -25.39 -3.71
N GLN A 75 -0.45 -26.15 -3.52
CA GLN A 75 -0.31 -27.47 -4.13
C GLN A 75 -0.93 -28.52 -3.23
N SER A 76 -2.11 -29.03 -3.62
CA SER A 76 -2.75 -30.18 -2.99
C SER A 76 -1.98 -31.47 -3.31
N GLY A 77 -0.85 -31.67 -2.63
CA GLY A 77 0.05 -32.81 -2.86
C GLY A 77 0.29 -33.70 -1.64
N GLY A 78 -0.49 -33.57 -0.56
CA GLY A 78 -0.34 -34.39 0.65
C GLY A 78 -1.68 -34.99 1.08
N THR A 79 -1.88 -36.26 0.81
CA THR A 79 -2.99 -37.04 1.33
C THR A 79 -2.90 -37.16 2.86
N GLY A 80 -3.87 -36.55 3.55
CA GLY A 80 -4.25 -36.97 4.90
C GLY A 80 -3.61 -36.21 6.07
N ARG A 81 -4.50 -35.65 6.90
CA ARG A 81 -4.32 -35.37 8.33
C ARG A 81 -3.19 -34.39 8.69
N ASN A 82 -3.45 -33.09 8.55
CA ASN A 82 -3.27 -32.09 9.60
C ASN A 82 -3.65 -30.69 9.07
N MET A 83 -4.88 -30.26 9.34
CA MET A 83 -5.40 -28.91 9.01
C MET A 83 -4.73 -27.76 9.80
N ASN A 84 -3.66 -28.03 10.55
CA ASN A 84 -2.92 -27.04 11.35
C ASN A 84 -1.56 -26.64 10.75
N PHE A 85 -1.21 -27.11 9.55
CA PHE A 85 0.06 -26.76 8.90
C PHE A 85 -0.10 -25.71 7.81
N ARG A 86 -0.46 -24.47 8.19
CA ARG A 86 -0.14 -23.28 7.37
C ARG A 86 1.37 -22.95 7.36
N ARG A 87 2.20 -23.73 8.05
CA ARG A 87 3.67 -23.61 8.11
C ARG A 87 4.42 -24.86 7.62
N GLY A 88 3.77 -25.75 6.87
CA GLY A 88 4.25 -27.13 6.72
C GLY A 88 4.32 -27.75 5.33
N VAL A 89 4.24 -26.99 4.24
CA VAL A 89 4.56 -27.53 2.90
C VAL A 89 5.67 -26.67 2.30
N GLY A 90 6.91 -26.97 2.72
CA GLY A 90 8.09 -26.23 2.28
C GLY A 90 9.32 -26.34 3.17
N GLN A 91 9.55 -27.44 3.90
CA GLN A 91 10.81 -27.57 4.65
C GLN A 91 12.03 -27.90 3.77
N ASN A 92 11.84 -28.24 2.49
CA ASN A 92 12.93 -28.58 1.57
C ASN A 92 12.97 -27.74 0.28
N GLY A 93 12.02 -26.83 0.07
CA GLY A 93 12.07 -25.86 -1.02
C GLY A 93 12.78 -24.60 -0.53
N LYS A 94 13.77 -24.10 -1.27
CA LYS A 94 14.32 -22.76 -1.01
C LYS A 94 13.23 -21.74 -1.33
N HIS A 95 12.32 -21.47 -0.41
CA HIS A 95 11.50 -20.27 -0.50
C HIS A 95 12.45 -19.10 -0.64
N HIS A 96 12.22 -18.22 -1.62
CA HIS A 96 12.80 -16.89 -1.58
C HIS A 96 12.25 -16.22 -0.32
N THR A 97 12.98 -16.37 0.79
CA THR A 97 12.67 -15.71 2.04
C THR A 97 12.70 -14.22 1.74
N PRO A 98 11.66 -13.44 2.05
CA PRO A 98 11.71 -12.00 1.83
C PRO A 98 12.96 -11.46 2.51
N GLU A 99 13.72 -10.62 1.82
CA GLU A 99 15.00 -10.08 2.31
C GLU A 99 14.84 -9.34 3.66
N ARG A 100 13.61 -8.95 4.00
CA ARG A 100 13.27 -8.20 5.20
C ARG A 100 12.25 -8.93 6.08
N LYS A 101 12.51 -8.88 7.38
CA LYS A 101 11.54 -9.10 8.47
C LYS A 101 10.79 -7.81 8.77
N GLY A 102 9.47 -7.89 8.96
CA GLY A 102 8.66 -6.72 9.26
C GLY A 102 7.17 -6.97 9.08
N LYS A 103 6.45 -5.86 8.92
CA LYS A 103 5.01 -5.82 8.68
C LYS A 103 4.73 -4.95 7.47
N ILE A 104 3.69 -5.29 6.72
CA ILE A 104 3.12 -4.48 5.65
C ILE A 104 1.94 -3.71 6.27
N ASP A 105 1.85 -2.40 5.99
CA ASP A 105 0.86 -1.53 6.64
C ASP A 105 -0.58 -2.04 6.42
N ILE A 106 -0.93 -2.39 5.18
CA ILE A 106 -2.21 -3.03 4.85
C ILE A 106 -2.00 -4.13 3.82
N THR A 107 -2.65 -5.28 3.99
CA THR A 107 -2.72 -6.34 2.98
C THR A 107 -4.17 -6.69 2.65
N ILE A 108 -4.42 -7.08 1.41
CA ILE A 108 -5.68 -7.68 0.97
C ILE A 108 -5.40 -9.13 0.56
N THR A 109 -6.13 -10.05 1.18
CA THR A 109 -6.04 -11.48 0.90
C THR A 109 -7.39 -12.01 0.43
N GLU A 110 -7.42 -12.96 -0.49
CA GLU A 110 -8.63 -13.68 -0.90
C GLU A 110 -8.44 -15.19 -0.74
N LYS A 111 -9.35 -15.85 -0.01
CA LYS A 111 -9.24 -17.29 0.32
C LYS A 111 -7.86 -17.66 0.85
N ASP A 112 -7.32 -16.79 1.71
CA ASP A 112 -5.98 -16.88 2.29
C ASP A 112 -4.80 -16.74 1.33
N ILE A 113 -5.05 -16.34 0.08
CA ILE A 113 -4.01 -15.96 -0.88
C ILE A 113 -3.77 -14.45 -0.80
N SER A 114 -2.52 -14.04 -0.68
CA SER A 114 -2.09 -12.64 -0.71
C SER A 114 -2.21 -12.05 -2.11
N LEU A 115 -3.09 -11.06 -2.28
CA LEU A 115 -3.33 -10.42 -3.59
C LEU A 115 -2.67 -9.04 -3.70
N CYS A 116 -2.66 -8.29 -2.59
CA CYS A 116 -2.28 -6.89 -2.62
C CYS A 116 -1.59 -6.46 -1.32
N ALA A 117 -0.47 -5.75 -1.48
CA ALA A 117 0.24 -5.04 -0.41
C ALA A 117 0.04 -3.53 -0.57
N ILE A 118 -0.16 -2.81 0.53
CA ILE A 118 -0.30 -1.36 0.54
C ILE A 118 0.61 -0.82 1.64
N GLU A 119 1.58 -0.01 1.24
CA GLU A 119 2.50 0.70 2.14
C GLU A 119 2.02 2.15 2.27
N VAL A 120 1.94 2.66 3.50
CA VAL A 120 1.43 3.98 3.84
C VAL A 120 2.54 4.81 4.47
N LYS A 121 2.72 6.03 3.99
CA LYS A 121 3.67 7.00 4.54
C LYS A 121 2.94 8.27 4.93
N GLY A 122 3.37 8.88 6.03
CA GLY A 122 2.82 10.15 6.51
C GLY A 122 3.16 11.34 5.60
N PHE A 123 3.13 12.54 6.16
CA PHE A 123 3.35 13.78 5.42
C PHE A 123 4.79 13.97 4.94
N ASN A 124 4.94 14.29 3.64
CA ASN A 124 6.20 14.67 3.00
C ASN A 124 7.35 13.68 3.26
N PRO A 125 7.16 12.37 2.96
CA PRO A 125 8.17 11.35 3.27
C PRO A 125 9.48 11.62 2.53
N ALA A 126 10.59 11.30 3.21
CA ALA A 126 11.92 11.41 2.62
C ALA A 126 12.07 10.48 1.41
N LYS A 127 12.72 10.96 0.34
CA LYS A 127 12.95 10.22 -0.90
C LYS A 127 13.48 8.79 -0.67
N ALA A 128 14.45 8.62 0.22
CA ALA A 128 15.06 7.32 0.50
C ALA A 128 14.06 6.30 1.07
N LEU A 129 13.09 6.75 1.86
CA LEU A 129 12.03 5.88 2.39
C LEU A 129 11.05 5.48 1.29
N VAL A 130 10.64 6.45 0.46
CA VAL A 130 9.79 6.21 -0.71
C VAL A 130 10.41 5.17 -1.64
N GLU A 131 11.66 5.38 -2.07
CA GLU A 131 12.35 4.46 -2.98
C GLU A 131 12.54 3.07 -2.35
N LYS A 132 12.81 3.00 -1.05
CA LYS A 132 12.92 1.72 -0.32
C LYS A 132 11.62 0.93 -0.34
N ASP A 133 10.49 1.58 -0.09
CA ASP A 133 9.18 0.91 -0.08
C ASP A 133 8.73 0.54 -1.48
N LEU A 134 8.98 1.39 -2.48
CA LEU A 134 8.70 1.07 -3.89
C LEU A 134 9.53 -0.13 -4.39
N ARG A 135 10.83 -0.20 -4.03
CA ARG A 135 11.67 -1.38 -4.33
C ARG A 135 11.14 -2.64 -3.66
N ARG A 136 10.70 -2.53 -2.40
CA ARG A 136 10.08 -3.65 -1.68
C ARG A 136 8.81 -4.15 -2.38
N ASN A 137 7.94 -3.24 -2.79
CA ASN A 137 6.73 -3.60 -3.52
C ASN A 137 7.04 -4.38 -4.81
N LEU A 138 8.09 -3.98 -5.55
CA LEU A 138 8.53 -4.69 -6.75
C LEU A 138 9.01 -6.12 -6.45
N GLN A 139 9.61 -6.39 -5.28
CA GLN A 139 10.11 -7.72 -4.92
C GLN A 139 8.99 -8.76 -4.83
N TYR A 140 7.78 -8.36 -4.40
CA TYR A 140 6.65 -9.28 -4.26
C TYR A 140 6.23 -9.94 -5.59
N PHE A 141 6.50 -9.30 -6.72
CA PHE A 141 6.14 -9.84 -8.04
C PHE A 141 7.16 -10.85 -8.58
N ASN A 142 8.42 -10.80 -8.12
CA ASN A 142 9.47 -11.70 -8.60
C ASN A 142 9.71 -12.92 -7.71
N MET A 143 8.89 -13.10 -6.67
CA MET A 143 9.08 -14.26 -5.81
C MET A 143 8.71 -15.52 -6.60
N ILE A 144 9.65 -16.46 -6.65
CA ILE A 144 9.48 -17.78 -7.26
C ILE A 144 9.69 -18.81 -6.16
N ASP A 145 8.79 -19.79 -6.12
CA ASP A 145 8.92 -20.97 -5.31
C ASP A 145 9.15 -22.20 -6.20
N THR A 146 10.13 -23.02 -5.82
CA THR A 146 10.51 -24.21 -6.59
C THR A 146 9.42 -25.28 -6.68
N GLY A 147 8.48 -25.30 -5.72
CA GLY A 147 7.34 -26.20 -5.72
C GLY A 147 6.11 -25.53 -6.33
N THR A 148 5.71 -24.38 -5.78
CA THR A 148 4.40 -23.76 -6.05
C THR A 148 4.38 -22.77 -7.22
N GLY A 149 5.53 -22.42 -7.82
CA GLY A 149 5.62 -21.54 -8.98
C GLY A 149 5.78 -20.06 -8.62
N GLU A 150 5.22 -19.18 -9.46
CA GLU A 150 5.36 -17.72 -9.28
C GLU A 150 4.36 -17.14 -8.28
N SER A 151 4.74 -16.01 -7.69
CA SER A 151 3.86 -15.17 -6.86
C SER A 151 2.57 -14.77 -7.59
N LEU A 152 1.45 -14.87 -6.89
CA LEU A 152 0.11 -14.44 -7.32
C LEU A 152 -0.22 -13.00 -6.91
N VAL A 153 0.73 -12.26 -6.34
CA VAL A 153 0.53 -10.84 -6.03
C VAL A 153 0.21 -10.08 -7.33
N GLU A 154 -0.99 -9.49 -7.37
CA GLU A 154 -1.50 -8.78 -8.54
C GLU A 154 -1.14 -7.30 -8.50
N PHE A 155 -1.20 -6.71 -7.30
CA PHE A 155 -1.02 -5.28 -7.09
C PHE A 155 -0.16 -4.99 -5.87
N ALA A 156 0.57 -3.88 -5.93
CA ALA A 156 1.19 -3.28 -4.76
C ALA A 156 1.00 -1.77 -4.82
N PHE A 157 0.62 -1.18 -3.71
CA PHE A 157 0.36 0.25 -3.59
C PHE A 157 1.37 0.88 -2.65
N PHE A 158 1.83 2.08 -3.01
CA PHE A 158 2.51 2.99 -2.10
C PHE A 158 1.68 4.26 -2.00
N VAL A 159 1.33 4.64 -0.78
CA VAL A 159 0.43 5.75 -0.50
C VAL A 159 1.18 6.76 0.37
N SER A 160 1.12 8.03 0.02
CA SER A 160 1.75 9.08 0.80
C SER A 160 0.95 10.37 0.84
N PHE A 161 1.06 11.09 1.96
CA PHE A 161 0.46 12.39 2.16
C PHE A 161 1.49 13.50 1.95
N HIS A 162 1.05 14.65 1.45
CA HIS A 162 1.90 15.82 1.23
C HIS A 162 1.16 17.07 1.67
N SER A 163 1.88 17.99 2.29
CA SER A 163 1.35 19.27 2.75
C SER A 163 2.18 20.42 2.22
N TYR A 164 1.49 21.48 1.79
CA TYR A 164 2.09 22.68 1.22
C TYR A 164 1.41 23.93 1.78
N GLU A 165 2.15 25.02 1.84
CA GLU A 165 1.58 26.35 2.12
C GLU A 165 0.74 26.84 0.93
N TRP A 166 -0.39 27.48 1.23
CA TRP A 166 -1.46 27.82 0.27
C TRP A 166 -1.10 28.78 -0.84
N ASN A 167 -0.02 29.56 -0.74
CA ASN A 167 0.45 30.42 -1.84
C ASN A 167 0.86 29.63 -3.10
N SER A 168 0.62 28.33 -3.10
CA SER A 168 0.84 27.39 -4.17
C SER A 168 -0.47 27.05 -4.88
N ASP A 169 -0.52 27.26 -6.19
CA ASP A 169 -1.59 26.71 -7.03
C ASP A 169 -1.72 25.17 -6.84
N PRO A 170 -2.90 24.66 -6.42
CA PRO A 170 -3.13 23.23 -6.20
C PRO A 170 -2.81 22.36 -7.42
N ASN A 171 -3.13 22.84 -8.61
CA ASN A 171 -2.86 22.11 -9.85
C ASN A 171 -1.36 22.01 -10.11
N SER A 172 -0.64 23.12 -10.02
CA SER A 172 0.82 23.16 -10.14
C SER A 172 1.51 22.23 -9.12
N ARG A 173 1.06 22.21 -7.86
CA ARG A 173 1.64 21.31 -6.84
C ARG A 173 1.35 19.85 -7.11
N THR A 174 0.14 19.52 -7.54
CA THR A 174 -0.24 18.16 -7.92
C THR A 174 0.62 17.66 -9.07
N ILE A 175 0.82 18.48 -10.11
CA ILE A 175 1.69 18.14 -11.25
C ILE A 175 3.15 18.00 -10.82
N LYS A 176 3.67 18.91 -9.99
CA LYS A 176 5.05 18.82 -9.46
C LYS A 176 5.26 17.55 -8.63
N LEU A 177 4.27 17.19 -7.82
CA LEU A 177 4.29 15.96 -7.03
C LEU A 177 4.32 14.73 -7.92
N GLN A 178 3.44 14.70 -8.92
CA GLN A 178 3.39 13.64 -9.92
C GLN A 178 4.75 13.45 -10.61
N ASN A 179 5.31 14.53 -11.17
CA ASN A 179 6.61 14.50 -11.86
C ASN A 179 7.75 14.03 -10.92
N ARG A 180 7.68 14.38 -9.64
CA ARG A 180 8.66 13.93 -8.64
C ARG A 180 8.59 12.42 -8.46
N PHE A 181 7.40 11.84 -8.35
CA PHE A 181 7.23 10.39 -8.26
C PHE A 181 7.59 9.68 -9.56
N ASP A 182 7.24 10.23 -10.72
CA ASP A 182 7.68 9.69 -12.01
C ASP A 182 9.22 9.62 -12.11
N ASN A 183 9.92 10.63 -11.58
CA ASN A 183 11.38 10.60 -11.49
C ASN A 183 11.92 9.56 -10.49
N TYR A 184 11.21 9.28 -9.39
CA TYR A 184 11.58 8.17 -8.50
C TYR A 184 11.45 6.84 -9.24
N LEU A 185 10.35 6.66 -9.98
CA LEU A 185 10.07 5.45 -10.76
C LEU A 185 11.11 5.20 -11.87
N LYS A 186 11.62 6.24 -12.53
CA LYS A 186 12.71 6.10 -13.52
C LYS A 186 13.99 5.48 -12.94
N ASN A 187 14.26 5.68 -11.65
CA ASN A 187 15.45 5.15 -10.98
C ASN A 187 15.21 3.78 -10.34
N LEU A 188 13.98 3.30 -10.38
CA LEU A 188 13.66 1.92 -10.06
C LEU A 188 13.88 1.11 -11.33
N ASN A 189 14.71 0.07 -11.25
CA ASN A 189 14.76 -0.94 -12.29
C ASN A 189 13.41 -1.64 -12.29
N THR A 190 12.46 -1.10 -13.06
CA THR A 190 11.15 -1.70 -13.22
C THR A 190 11.36 -3.08 -13.82
N LEU A 191 10.73 -4.04 -13.17
CA LEU A 191 10.79 -5.41 -13.62
C LEU A 191 10.03 -5.49 -14.93
N LYS A 192 10.53 -6.29 -15.88
CA LYS A 192 9.89 -6.48 -17.19
C LYS A 192 8.43 -6.94 -17.08
N VAL A 193 8.02 -7.45 -15.91
CA VAL A 193 6.70 -8.01 -15.62
C VAL A 193 5.76 -7.04 -14.91
N THR A 194 6.14 -5.77 -14.70
CA THR A 194 5.32 -4.80 -13.97
C THR A 194 5.10 -3.49 -14.70
N ARG A 195 3.90 -2.91 -14.56
CA ARG A 195 3.59 -1.51 -14.87
C ARG A 195 3.45 -0.74 -13.57
N THR A 196 4.07 0.44 -13.49
CA THR A 196 3.89 1.34 -12.33
C THR A 196 3.32 2.67 -12.77
N ILE A 197 2.26 3.12 -12.08
CA ILE A 197 1.53 4.37 -12.36
C ILE A 197 1.46 5.15 -11.07
N SER A 198 1.83 6.43 -11.11
CA SER A 198 1.58 7.37 -10.01
C SER A 198 0.36 8.22 -10.33
N GLU A 199 -0.46 8.51 -9.33
CA GLU A 199 -1.53 9.50 -9.39
C GLU A 199 -1.47 10.41 -8.16
N SER A 200 -1.58 11.72 -8.37
CA SER A 200 -1.65 12.72 -7.31
C SER A 200 -2.99 13.45 -7.36
N PHE A 201 -3.59 13.72 -6.20
CA PHE A 201 -4.91 14.35 -6.13
C PHE A 201 -5.06 15.24 -4.88
N LEU A 202 -5.90 16.28 -4.99
CA LEU A 202 -6.23 17.15 -3.88
C LEU A 202 -7.03 16.38 -2.82
N ILE A 203 -6.56 16.43 -1.56
CA ILE A 203 -7.27 15.87 -0.41
C ILE A 203 -8.21 16.92 0.19
N SER A 204 -7.67 18.06 0.62
CA SER A 204 -8.41 19.15 1.24
C SER A 204 -7.63 20.47 1.19
N HIS A 205 -8.33 21.56 1.53
CA HIS A 205 -7.78 22.87 1.84
C HIS A 205 -8.32 23.30 3.20
N GLU A 206 -7.48 23.81 4.09
CA GLU A 206 -7.92 24.25 5.42
C GLU A 206 -7.22 25.53 5.86
N GLU A 207 -7.96 26.43 6.49
CA GLU A 207 -7.41 27.59 7.19
C GLU A 207 -6.90 27.18 8.57
N SER A 208 -5.59 27.32 8.79
CA SER A 208 -4.99 27.16 10.13
C SER A 208 -5.12 28.42 10.98
N GLU A 209 -5.02 29.59 10.35
CA GLU A 209 -5.19 30.93 10.94
C GLU A 209 -5.73 31.86 9.83
N PRO A 210 -6.30 33.04 10.16
CA PRO A 210 -6.68 34.03 9.15
C PRO A 210 -5.50 34.35 8.22
N GLY A 211 -5.61 33.97 6.95
CA GLY A 211 -4.55 34.15 5.94
C GLY A 211 -3.49 33.05 5.88
N GLN A 212 -3.55 32.01 6.72
CA GLN A 212 -2.69 30.83 6.64
C GLN A 212 -3.49 29.59 6.27
N GLN A 213 -3.56 29.33 4.97
CA GLN A 213 -4.18 28.13 4.44
C GLN A 213 -3.13 27.05 4.17
N HIS A 214 -3.53 25.80 4.32
CA HIS A 214 -2.73 24.63 4.03
C HIS A 214 -3.39 23.77 2.97
N LEU A 215 -2.56 23.29 2.04
CA LEU A 215 -2.94 22.45 0.91
C LEU A 215 -2.47 21.03 1.17
N PHE A 216 -3.39 20.06 1.14
CA PHE A 216 -3.10 18.65 1.33
C PHE A 216 -3.29 17.87 0.03
N ILE A 217 -2.26 17.14 -0.38
CA ILE A 217 -2.25 16.35 -1.62
C ILE A 217 -1.91 14.91 -1.28
N GLY A 218 -2.71 13.98 -1.80
CA GLY A 218 -2.45 12.55 -1.74
C GLY A 218 -1.69 12.09 -2.98
N ASN A 219 -0.80 11.13 -2.80
CA ASN A 219 -0.16 10.42 -3.90
C ASN A 219 -0.35 8.91 -3.71
N ILE A 220 -0.73 8.23 -4.79
CA ILE A 220 -0.84 6.79 -4.87
C ILE A 220 0.03 6.33 -6.02
N VAL A 221 0.99 5.45 -5.74
CA VAL A 221 1.74 4.71 -6.74
C VAL A 221 1.20 3.29 -6.76
N VAL A 222 0.75 2.84 -7.93
CA VAL A 222 0.26 1.48 -8.15
C VAL A 222 1.26 0.74 -9.01
N THR A 223 1.77 -0.37 -8.52
CA THR A 223 2.51 -1.36 -9.31
C THR A 223 1.59 -2.55 -9.56
N GLU A 224 1.46 -2.95 -10.81
CA GLU A 224 0.64 -4.09 -11.23
C GLU A 224 1.45 -5.03 -12.14
N ARG A 225 1.17 -6.34 -12.07
CA ARG A 225 1.74 -7.32 -13.00
C ARG A 225 1.16 -7.09 -14.41
N PHE A 226 1.97 -7.25 -15.47
CA PHE A 226 1.43 -7.28 -16.84
C PHE A 226 0.48 -8.46 -16.99
N SER A 227 -0.74 -8.18 -17.44
CA SER A 227 -1.74 -9.15 -17.88
C SER A 227 -1.44 -9.67 -19.27
#